data_AF-A0A485CL53-F1
#
_entry.id   AF-A0A485CL53-F1
#
_cell.length_a   1.000
_cell.length_b   1.000
_cell.length_c   1.000
_cell.angle_alpha   90.00
_cell.angle_beta   90.00
_cell.angle_gamma   90.00
#
_symmetry.space_group_name_H-M   'P 1'
#
loop_
_entity.id
_entity.type
_entity.pdbx_description
1 polymer ?
#
loop_
_entity_poly.entity_id
_entity_poly.type
_entity_poly.pdbx_seq_one_letter_code
_entity_poly.pdbx_strand_id
1 'polypeptide(L)'
;MLEAAFGQAEGYVDQYFAKGSYKFDIPGGPLTTSYQFYGTRDKVSDHGVNDIYDGTAWLQALTFGYKLKEVFDFRLEGTWVKAEGQQGFFLQRMTPTYASSNGRLDIWWDNRSDFNANGEKAVFFGSMYDLKTGISRAGRWVHLTSTHGMLSHQPGR
;
A
#
# COMPACT_ATOMS: atom_id res chain seq x y z
N MET A 1 -16.32 -7.47 -0.69
CA MET A 1 -16.60 -6.38 0.26
C MET A 1 -16.20 -5.08 -0.38
N LEU A 2 -16.97 -4.01 -0.15
CA LEU A 2 -16.64 -2.67 -0.61
C LEU A 2 -16.49 -1.78 0.63
N GLU A 3 -15.39 -1.05 0.71
CA GLU A 3 -15.11 -0.07 1.76
C GLU A 3 -14.84 1.28 1.08
N ALA A 4 -15.28 2.37 1.68
CA ALA A 4 -14.91 3.72 1.28
C ALA A 4 -14.87 4.63 2.51
N ALA A 5 -13.98 5.62 2.49
CA ALA A 5 -13.91 6.65 3.52
C ALA A 5 -13.50 7.98 2.92
N PHE A 6 -13.92 9.05 3.57
CA PHE A 6 -13.54 10.43 3.26
C PHE A 6 -13.14 11.12 4.55
N GLY A 7 -12.07 11.90 4.50
CA GLY A 7 -11.58 12.71 5.61
C GLY A 7 -11.15 14.09 5.12
N GLN A 8 -11.23 15.08 6.00
CA GLN A 8 -10.85 16.45 5.67
C GLN A 8 -10.05 17.06 6.81
N ALA A 9 -8.94 17.69 6.45
CA ALA A 9 -8.28 18.71 7.24
C ALA A 9 -8.65 20.07 6.65
N GLU A 10 -9.46 20.84 7.37
CA GLU A 10 -10.00 22.12 6.88
C GLU A 10 -8.88 23.06 6.43
N GLY A 11 -9.02 23.60 5.22
CA GLY A 11 -8.02 24.49 4.63
C GLY A 11 -6.70 23.85 4.21
N TYR A 12 -6.51 22.53 4.42
CA TYR A 12 -5.24 21.84 4.12
C TYR A 12 -5.41 20.74 3.07
N VAL A 13 -6.08 19.62 3.40
CA VAL A 13 -6.22 18.48 2.48
C VAL A 13 -7.57 17.78 2.61
N ASP A 14 -8.05 17.24 1.51
CA ASP A 14 -9.10 16.21 1.50
C ASP A 14 -8.47 14.83 1.25
N GLN A 15 -8.91 13.82 1.98
CA GLN A 15 -8.48 12.43 1.83
C GLN A 15 -9.62 11.53 1.38
N TYR A 16 -9.27 10.59 0.51
CA TYR A 16 -10.17 9.62 -0.10
C TYR A 16 -9.59 8.22 0.07
N PHE A 17 -10.44 7.29 0.47
CA PHE A 17 -10.12 5.86 0.48
C PHE A 17 -11.25 5.09 -0.18
N ALA A 18 -10.90 4.14 -1.03
CA ALA A 18 -11.81 3.14 -1.56
C ALA A 18 -11.12 1.80 -1.66
N LYS A 19 -11.83 0.71 -1.36
CA LYS A 19 -11.32 -0.65 -1.47
C LYS A 19 -12.41 -1.60 -1.92
N GLY A 20 -12.12 -2.34 -2.97
CA GLY A 20 -12.90 -3.51 -3.38
C GLY A 20 -12.08 -4.76 -3.09
N SER A 21 -12.66 -5.72 -2.35
CA SER A 21 -12.02 -7.00 -2.09
C SER A 21 -12.94 -8.17 -2.41
N TYR A 22 -12.34 -9.28 -2.85
CA TYR A 22 -13.05 -10.50 -3.14
C TYR A 22 -12.24 -11.73 -2.72
N LYS A 23 -12.94 -12.80 -2.35
CA LYS A 23 -12.34 -14.09 -2.02
C LYS A 23 -12.92 -15.13 -2.96
N PHE A 24 -12.05 -15.78 -3.72
CA PHE A 24 -12.38 -16.91 -4.56
C PHE A 24 -12.00 -18.19 -3.82
N ASP A 25 -12.92 -19.14 -3.77
CA ASP A 25 -12.62 -20.49 -3.31
C ASP A 25 -12.11 -21.28 -4.53
N ILE A 26 -10.79 -21.48 -4.60
CA ILE A 26 -10.12 -22.18 -5.72
C ILE A 26 -9.46 -23.48 -5.24
N PRO A 27 -9.11 -24.42 -6.13
CA PRO A 27 -8.47 -25.67 -5.73
C PRO A 27 -7.17 -25.43 -4.97
N GLY A 28 -7.07 -26.01 -3.78
CA GLY A 28 -5.89 -25.88 -2.91
C GLY A 28 -6.02 -24.83 -1.81
N GLY A 29 -6.99 -23.91 -1.90
CA GLY A 29 -7.35 -22.98 -0.83
C GLY A 29 -7.89 -21.63 -1.35
N PRO A 30 -8.19 -20.68 -0.46
CA PRO A 30 -8.77 -19.41 -0.86
C PRO A 30 -7.74 -18.49 -1.53
N LEU A 31 -8.13 -17.88 -2.65
CA LEU A 31 -7.45 -16.73 -3.25
C LEU A 31 -8.19 -15.45 -2.85
N THR A 32 -7.55 -14.59 -2.09
CA THR A 32 -8.06 -13.25 -1.77
C THR A 32 -7.42 -12.22 -2.69
N THR A 33 -8.22 -11.31 -3.23
CA THR A 33 -7.72 -10.17 -3.99
C THR A 33 -8.34 -8.87 -3.51
N SER A 34 -7.61 -7.77 -3.63
CA SER A 34 -8.19 -6.44 -3.45
C SER A 34 -7.57 -5.41 -4.36
N TYR A 35 -8.39 -4.47 -4.82
CA TYR A 35 -7.96 -3.19 -5.36
C TYR A 35 -8.26 -2.10 -4.33
N GLN A 36 -7.31 -1.20 -4.14
CA GLN A 36 -7.39 -0.13 -3.15
C GLN A 36 -6.90 1.17 -3.77
N PHE A 37 -7.62 2.25 -3.49
CA PHE A 37 -7.29 3.61 -3.89
C PHE A 37 -7.17 4.47 -2.65
N TYR A 38 -6.07 5.19 -2.56
CA TYR A 38 -5.77 6.20 -1.56
C TYR A 38 -5.53 7.51 -2.30
N GLY A 39 -6.26 8.57 -1.96
CA GLY A 39 -6.13 9.87 -2.60
C GLY A 39 -6.01 10.98 -1.57
N THR A 40 -5.19 11.97 -1.88
CA THR A 40 -5.07 13.21 -1.10
C THR A 40 -5.11 14.38 -2.07
N ARG A 41 -6.08 15.28 -1.88
CA ARG A 41 -6.20 16.51 -2.66
C ARG A 41 -5.74 17.68 -1.82
N ASP A 42 -4.76 18.41 -2.35
CA ASP A 42 -4.30 19.65 -1.75
C ASP A 42 -5.34 20.76 -1.92
N LYS A 43 -5.46 21.60 -0.90
CA LYS A 43 -6.29 22.82 -0.88
C LYS A 43 -5.47 24.09 -0.75
N VAL A 44 -4.18 23.97 -0.45
CA VAL A 44 -3.24 25.07 -0.38
C VAL A 44 -2.57 25.22 -1.75
N SER A 45 -2.33 26.46 -2.16
CA SER A 45 -1.69 26.76 -3.45
C SER A 45 -0.83 28.03 -3.35
N ASP A 46 -0.28 28.27 -2.16
CA ASP A 46 0.50 29.48 -1.84
C ASP A 46 2.01 29.26 -1.99
N HIS A 47 2.44 28.09 -2.49
CA HIS A 47 3.84 27.66 -2.58
C HIS A 47 4.59 27.65 -1.24
N GLY A 48 3.86 27.74 -0.13
CA GLY A 48 4.38 27.60 1.22
C GLY A 48 4.53 26.14 1.64
N VAL A 49 4.97 25.91 2.87
CA VAL A 49 5.24 24.57 3.42
C VAL A 49 4.01 23.64 3.49
N ASN A 50 2.80 24.20 3.34
CA ASN A 50 1.55 23.46 3.33
C ASN A 50 1.04 23.17 1.90
N ASP A 51 1.67 23.73 0.86
CA ASP A 51 1.44 23.40 -0.55
C ASP A 51 2.27 22.16 -0.90
N ILE A 52 1.67 20.99 -0.69
CA ILE A 52 2.36 19.69 -0.72
C ILE A 52 2.22 18.98 -2.07
N TYR A 53 1.08 19.14 -2.77
CA TYR A 53 0.81 18.43 -4.01
C TYR A 53 0.25 19.33 -5.11
N ASP A 54 0.68 19.07 -6.35
CA ASP A 54 0.10 19.68 -7.55
C ASP A 54 -1.26 19.03 -7.86
N GLY A 55 -2.27 19.40 -7.07
CA GLY A 55 -3.64 18.89 -7.18
C GLY A 55 -3.91 17.64 -6.36
N THR A 56 -4.16 16.50 -7.02
CA THR A 56 -4.52 15.23 -6.36
C THR A 56 -3.40 14.21 -6.49
N ALA A 57 -2.78 13.91 -5.36
CA ALA A 57 -1.87 12.78 -5.22
C ALA A 57 -2.65 11.51 -4.87
N TRP A 58 -2.13 10.36 -5.28
CA TRP A 58 -2.75 9.06 -5.00
C TRP A 58 -1.74 7.92 -4.96
N LEU A 59 -2.13 6.88 -4.24
CA LEU A 59 -1.55 5.54 -4.28
C LEU A 59 -2.65 4.55 -4.64
N GLN A 60 -2.37 3.73 -5.63
CA GLN A 60 -3.21 2.60 -6.01
C GLN A 60 -2.50 1.31 -5.65
N ALA A 61 -3.24 0.33 -5.13
CA ALA A 61 -2.70 -0.96 -4.79
C ALA A 61 -3.58 -2.11 -5.27
N LEU A 62 -2.93 -3.17 -5.76
CA LEU A 62 -3.54 -4.43 -6.11
C LEU A 62 -2.88 -5.53 -5.30
N THR A 63 -3.66 -6.35 -4.61
CA THR A 63 -3.15 -7.44 -3.78
C THR A 63 -3.74 -8.78 -4.18
N PHE A 64 -2.92 -9.82 -4.04
CA PHE A 64 -3.29 -11.21 -4.18
C PHE A 64 -2.67 -11.98 -3.00
N GLY A 65 -3.51 -12.72 -2.29
CA GLY A 65 -3.11 -13.62 -1.22
C GLY A 65 -3.63 -15.01 -1.51
N TYR A 66 -2.79 -16.03 -1.46
CA TYR A 66 -3.18 -17.40 -1.73
C TYR A 66 -2.62 -18.35 -0.67
N LYS A 67 -3.53 -19.06 0.01
CA LYS A 67 -3.16 -20.07 1.00
C LYS A 67 -3.28 -21.47 0.39
N LEU A 68 -2.15 -22.14 0.20
CA LEU A 68 -2.12 -23.49 -0.34
C LEU A 68 -2.05 -24.52 0.79
N LYS A 69 -3.15 -25.28 0.94
CA LYS A 69 -3.32 -26.40 1.88
C LYS A 69 -2.94 -26.06 3.33
N GLU A 70 -3.10 -24.80 3.73
CA GLU A 70 -2.73 -24.28 5.06
C GLU A 70 -1.22 -24.38 5.41
N VAL A 71 -0.38 -24.72 4.43
CA VAL A 71 1.06 -24.91 4.62
C VAL A 71 1.86 -23.76 4.02
N PHE A 72 1.44 -23.25 2.85
CA PHE A 72 2.05 -22.10 2.22
C PHE A 72 1.09 -20.91 2.19
N ASP A 73 1.61 -19.73 2.51
CA ASP A 73 0.95 -18.44 2.30
C ASP A 73 1.75 -17.65 1.27
N PHE A 74 1.13 -17.30 0.15
CA PHE A 74 1.73 -16.50 -0.90
C PHE A 74 1.08 -15.13 -0.97
N ARG A 75 1.90 -14.09 -1.07
CA ARG A 75 1.46 -12.70 -1.27
C ARG A 75 2.12 -12.14 -2.52
N LEU A 76 1.31 -11.55 -3.39
CA LEU A 76 1.76 -10.74 -4.52
C LEU A 76 1.02 -9.42 -4.45
N GLU A 77 1.76 -8.33 -4.33
CA GLU A 77 1.18 -7.00 -4.15
C GLU A 77 1.87 -6.01 -5.08
N GLY A 78 1.11 -5.13 -5.71
CA GLY A 78 1.61 -4.09 -6.58
C GLY A 78 1.09 -2.73 -6.15
N THR A 79 1.94 -1.72 -6.19
CA THR A 79 1.59 -0.33 -5.93
C THR A 79 1.96 0.57 -7.10
N TRP A 80 1.21 1.65 -7.28
CA TRP A 80 1.55 2.73 -8.18
C TRP A 80 1.20 4.06 -7.54
N VAL A 81 2.15 4.98 -7.56
CA VAL A 81 2.05 6.30 -6.94
C VAL A 81 2.10 7.42 -7.95
N LYS A 82 1.23 8.41 -7.73
CA LYS A 82 1.33 9.77 -8.27
C LYS A 82 1.34 10.75 -7.10
N ALA A 83 2.38 11.56 -7.00
CA ALA A 83 2.57 12.54 -5.93
C ALA A 83 3.38 13.73 -6.44
N GLU A 84 2.91 14.36 -7.52
CA GLU A 84 3.47 15.61 -8.05
C GLU A 84 3.30 16.74 -7.04
N GLY A 85 4.21 17.72 -7.04
CA GLY A 85 4.26 18.81 -6.06
C GLY A 85 5.47 18.75 -5.13
N GLN A 86 5.53 19.67 -4.17
CA GLN A 86 6.70 19.90 -3.31
C GLN A 86 7.08 18.68 -2.47
N GLN A 87 6.10 17.88 -2.03
CA GLN A 87 6.36 16.73 -1.18
C GLN A 87 7.06 15.59 -1.93
N GLY A 88 6.71 15.33 -3.19
CA GLY A 88 7.37 14.32 -4.04
C GLY A 88 7.16 12.85 -3.65
N PHE A 89 6.34 12.55 -2.64
CA PHE A 89 5.95 11.19 -2.23
C PHE A 89 4.56 11.18 -1.60
N PHE A 90 3.88 10.03 -1.64
CA PHE A 90 2.51 9.89 -1.13
C PHE A 90 2.45 9.47 0.35
N LEU A 91 1.57 10.11 1.12
CA LEU A 91 1.21 9.70 2.48
C LEU A 91 -0.31 9.58 2.62
N GLN A 92 -0.76 8.49 3.25
CA GLN A 92 -2.16 8.20 3.55
C GLN A 92 -2.72 8.96 4.75
N ARG A 93 -1.97 9.88 5.37
CA ARG A 93 -2.32 10.52 6.64
C ARG A 93 -2.44 12.05 6.48
N MET A 94 -3.37 12.65 7.21
CA MET A 94 -3.66 14.09 7.13
C MET A 94 -2.72 14.97 7.95
N THR A 95 -1.91 14.38 8.84
CA THR A 95 -1.03 15.14 9.73
C THR A 95 0.38 15.28 9.13
N PRO A 96 0.92 16.49 9.00
CA PRO A 96 2.33 16.68 8.66
C PRO A 96 3.19 16.24 9.85
N THR A 97 4.29 15.54 9.54
CA THR A 97 5.44 15.23 10.40
C THR A 97 5.18 14.95 11.90
N TYR A 98 5.38 13.69 12.30
CA TYR A 98 5.50 13.28 13.71
C TYR A 98 4.22 13.35 14.57
N ALA A 99 3.04 13.23 13.96
CA ALA A 99 1.86 12.80 14.70
C ALA A 99 1.78 11.26 14.68
N SER A 100 1.39 10.64 15.79
CA SER A 100 1.28 9.18 15.98
C SER A 100 0.19 8.50 15.12
N SER A 101 -0.38 9.21 14.15
CA SER A 101 -1.37 8.68 13.23
C SER A 101 -0.70 8.00 12.05
N ASN A 102 -0.86 6.67 11.95
CA ASN A 102 -0.40 5.88 10.81
C ASN A 102 -1.38 5.94 9.61
N GLY A 103 -2.48 6.68 9.73
CA GLY A 103 -3.55 6.69 8.73
C GLY A 103 -4.12 5.28 8.47
N ARG A 104 -4.88 5.13 7.38
CA ARG A 104 -5.39 3.84 6.90
C ARG A 104 -4.52 3.41 5.71
N LEU A 105 -3.69 2.36 5.87
CA LEU A 105 -2.93 1.74 4.77
C LEU A 105 -2.84 0.23 5.03
N ASP A 106 -3.38 -0.59 4.12
CA ASP A 106 -3.26 -2.05 4.20
C ASP A 106 -1.94 -2.58 3.64
N ILE A 107 -1.24 -1.78 2.83
CA ILE A 107 0.00 -2.19 2.18
C ILE A 107 1.15 -2.01 3.16
N TRP A 108 1.64 -3.12 3.66
CA TRP A 108 2.80 -3.18 4.54
C TRP A 108 3.73 -4.29 4.07
N TRP A 109 4.90 -3.89 3.60
CA TRP A 109 5.95 -4.79 3.14
C TRP A 109 7.05 -4.81 4.19
N ASP A 110 7.59 -6.00 4.49
CA ASP A 110 8.69 -6.19 5.45
C ASP A 110 10.03 -5.70 4.86
N ASN A 111 10.07 -4.44 4.43
CA ASN A 111 11.18 -3.80 3.73
C ASN A 111 11.64 -2.53 4.43
N ARG A 112 12.80 -2.04 4.00
CA ARG A 112 13.38 -0.76 4.45
C ARG A 112 12.74 0.47 3.80
N SER A 113 12.06 0.31 2.66
CA SER A 113 11.47 1.40 1.87
C SER A 113 9.94 1.27 1.81
N ASP A 114 9.25 2.41 1.80
CA ASP A 114 7.79 2.51 1.65
C ASP A 114 7.33 2.50 0.18
N PHE A 115 8.27 2.60 -0.77
CA PHE A 115 8.03 2.60 -2.23
C PHE A 115 6.91 3.56 -2.67
N ASN A 116 6.93 4.77 -2.11
CA ASN A 116 5.88 5.77 -2.23
C ASN A 116 6.33 7.07 -2.93
N ALA A 117 7.46 7.08 -3.63
CA ALA A 117 7.91 8.25 -4.38
C ALA A 117 6.99 8.56 -5.58
N ASN A 118 6.96 9.80 -6.02
CA ASN A 118 6.18 10.20 -7.19
C ASN A 118 6.58 9.39 -8.44
N GLY A 119 5.60 8.82 -9.13
CA GLY A 119 5.81 7.99 -10.32
C GLY A 119 6.33 6.59 -10.00
N GLU A 120 6.47 6.22 -8.72
CA GLU A 120 6.97 4.91 -8.34
C GLU A 120 5.91 3.83 -8.60
N LYS A 121 6.36 2.75 -9.25
CA LYS A 121 5.62 1.50 -9.38
C LYS A 121 6.43 0.44 -8.68
N ALA A 122 5.82 -0.27 -7.75
CA ALA A 122 6.54 -1.32 -7.04
C ALA A 122 5.73 -2.61 -6.99
N VAL A 123 6.46 -3.72 -6.91
CA VAL A 123 5.90 -5.05 -6.78
C VAL A 123 6.60 -5.79 -5.64
N PHE A 124 5.79 -6.42 -4.80
CA PHE A 124 6.20 -7.26 -3.69
C PHE A 124 5.76 -8.69 -3.96
N PHE A 125 6.66 -9.63 -3.68
CA PHE A 125 6.36 -11.04 -3.61
C PHE A 125 6.84 -11.59 -2.27
N GLY A 126 5.97 -12.31 -1.57
CA GLY A 126 6.27 -12.96 -0.31
C GLY A 126 5.76 -14.39 -0.29
N SER A 127 6.51 -15.28 0.35
CA SER A 127 6.06 -16.64 0.66
C SER A 127 6.41 -17.00 2.09
N MET A 128 5.43 -17.58 2.79
CA MET A 128 5.58 -18.07 4.14
C MET A 128 5.28 -19.57 4.18
N TYR A 129 6.13 -20.34 4.85
CA TYR A 129 6.00 -21.79 4.96
C TYR A 129 5.88 -22.23 6.43
N ASP A 130 4.86 -23.04 6.73
CA ASP A 130 4.67 -23.67 8.04
C ASP A 130 5.60 -24.87 8.19
N LEU A 131 6.56 -24.81 9.12
CA LEU A 131 7.51 -25.88 9.41
C LEU A 131 6.94 -26.96 10.34
N LYS A 132 5.62 -27.15 10.44
CA LYS A 132 5.01 -28.27 11.18
C LYS A 132 5.53 -29.61 10.67
N THR A 133 6.63 -30.03 11.27
CA THR A 133 7.26 -31.34 11.16
C THR A 133 7.06 -32.04 12.50
N GLY A 134 6.71 -33.32 12.45
CA GLY A 134 6.01 -34.09 13.51
C GLY A 134 6.68 -34.28 14.87
N ILE A 135 7.60 -33.42 15.31
CA ILE A 135 8.30 -33.51 16.60
C ILE A 135 7.91 -32.38 17.57
N SER A 136 7.27 -31.30 17.13
CA SER A 136 6.60 -30.37 18.06
C SER A 136 5.53 -29.53 17.36
N ARG A 137 4.33 -29.43 17.94
CA ARG A 137 3.21 -28.61 17.44
C ARG A 137 3.43 -27.09 17.62
N ALA A 138 4.68 -26.64 17.75
CA ALA A 138 5.01 -25.23 17.90
C ALA A 138 5.22 -24.62 16.51
N GLY A 139 4.35 -23.68 16.14
CA GLY A 139 4.33 -23.00 14.84
C GLY A 139 5.62 -22.24 14.54
N ARG A 140 6.53 -22.90 13.82
CA ARG A 140 7.73 -22.29 13.27
C ARG A 140 7.42 -21.93 11.82
N TRP A 141 7.72 -20.71 11.44
CA TRP A 141 7.48 -20.21 10.09
C TRP A 141 8.77 -19.72 9.47
N VAL A 142 8.96 -19.99 8.18
CA VAL A 142 10.00 -19.34 7.39
C VAL A 142 9.31 -18.36 6.46
N HIS A 143 9.77 -17.12 6.47
CA HIS A 143 9.27 -16.05 5.60
C HIS A 143 10.38 -15.62 4.65
N LEU A 144 10.09 -15.64 3.34
CA LEU A 144 10.96 -15.10 2.31
C LEU A 144 10.20 -14.03 1.55
N THR A 145 10.79 -12.84 1.46
CA THR A 145 10.20 -11.69 0.75
C THR A 145 11.19 -11.13 -0.27
N SER A 146 10.64 -10.57 -1.34
CA SER A 146 11.38 -9.82 -2.35
C SER A 146 10.53 -8.65 -2.82
N THR A 147 11.16 -7.52 -3.12
CA THR A 147 10.46 -6.34 -3.58
C THR A 147 11.30 -5.57 -4.57
N HIS A 148 10.63 -5.06 -5.59
CA HIS A 148 11.24 -4.31 -6.65
C HIS A 148 10.44 -3.05 -6.93
N GLY A 149 11.08 -1.89 -6.77
CA GLY A 149 10.55 -0.58 -7.13
C GLY A 149 11.17 -0.09 -8.43
N MET A 150 10.35 0.46 -9.31
CA MET A 150 10.75 1.16 -10.53
C MET A 150 10.19 2.57 -10.47
N LEU A 151 11.09 3.56 -10.40
CA LEU A 151 10.72 4.95 -10.64
C LEU A 151 10.49 5.13 -12.14
N SER A 152 9.27 5.49 -12.54
CA SER A 152 9.09 5.97 -13.91
C SER A 152 9.80 7.31 -14.04
N HIS A 153 10.73 7.42 -14.99
CA HIS A 153 11.39 8.67 -15.34
C HIS A 153 10.32 9.71 -15.66
N GLN A 154 10.21 10.78 -14.86
CA GLN A 154 9.37 11.91 -15.24
C GLN A 154 10.10 12.67 -16.36
N PRO A 155 9.53 12.80 -17.57
CA PRO A 155 10.13 13.62 -18.59
C PRO A 155 9.98 15.09 -18.16
N GLY A 156 11.11 15.76 -17.89
CA GLY A 156 11.18 17.21 -17.74
C GLY A 156 11.14 17.75 -16.30
N ARG A 157 12.20 17.47 -15.52
CA ARG A 157 12.75 18.52 -14.64
C ARG A 157 13.75 19.35 -15.43
#